data_AF-A0A8S1Y0N8-F1
#
_entry.id   AF-A0A8S1Y0N8-F1
#
_cell.length_a   1.000
_cell.length_b   1.000
_cell.length_c   1.000
_cell.angle_alpha   90.00
_cell.angle_beta   90.00
_cell.angle_gamma   90.00
#
_symmetry.space_group_name_H-M   'P 1'
#
loop_
_entity.id
_entity.type
_entity.pdbx_description
1 polymer ?
#
loop_
_entity_poly.entity_id
_entity_poly.type
_entity_poly.pdbx_seq_one_letter_code
_entity_poly.pdbx_strand_id
1 'polypeptide(L)'
;MSDKKNNNIPQNNNQADDPNYALQMQIIAFQDQTINNLKNIIIEKDSELQKKNQENAQLRQQIQIIEKQHSQQQMSYQQENSNILNLQSQYQKTFDELKKLKMIFNQNSNPDIVMESLQIKEQLVIIQQQKNKLEIELKEAQTRLIQSQGIIQELQRENYQLKSFSMSSFSNPPQIQQPSINQSQFLQSQYPSNNQSQNNEENQRNQRKVQLKNELRQLPTQNRTSAQQRRIQQIEDELNYLEQF
;
A
#
# COMPACT_ATOMS: atom_id res chain seq x y z
N MET A 1 57.66 17.84 -100.48
CA MET A 1 59.02 18.29 -100.12
C MET A 1 59.61 17.23 -99.22
N SER A 2 60.76 16.71 -99.64
CA SER A 2 61.36 15.48 -99.12
C SER A 2 62.66 15.85 -98.41
N ASP A 3 62.76 15.60 -97.12
CA ASP A 3 64.04 15.61 -96.41
C ASP A 3 64.32 14.20 -95.87
N LYS A 4 64.95 13.39 -96.73
CA LYS A 4 65.65 12.17 -96.34
C LYS A 4 66.87 12.58 -95.51
N LYS A 5 66.80 12.47 -94.18
CA LYS A 5 68.02 12.41 -93.35
C LYS A 5 68.55 10.98 -93.34
N ASN A 6 69.58 10.80 -94.16
CA ASN A 6 70.44 9.64 -94.27
C ASN A 6 71.35 9.58 -93.02
N ASN A 7 71.02 8.73 -92.04
CA ASN A 7 71.95 8.41 -90.95
C ASN A 7 72.65 7.09 -91.28
N ASN A 8 73.77 7.21 -91.98
CA ASN A 8 74.79 6.18 -92.07
C ASN A 8 75.21 5.79 -90.64
N ILE A 9 74.88 4.57 -90.24
CA ILE A 9 75.49 3.90 -89.10
C ILE A 9 76.90 3.50 -89.55
N PRO A 10 77.99 3.99 -88.93
CA PRO A 10 79.28 3.38 -89.16
C PRO A 10 79.25 1.99 -88.51
N GLN A 11 79.25 0.94 -89.33
CA GLN A 11 79.64 -0.40 -88.88
C GLN A 11 81.12 -0.35 -88.49
N ASN A 12 81.41 -0.06 -87.23
CA ASN A 12 82.74 -0.27 -86.65
C ASN A 12 82.84 -1.73 -86.19
N ASN A 13 83.25 -2.61 -87.10
CA ASN A 13 83.29 -4.07 -86.89
C ASN A 13 84.45 -4.57 -86.00
N ASN A 14 85.15 -3.71 -85.23
CA ASN A 14 86.30 -4.13 -84.41
C ASN A 14 86.23 -3.72 -82.92
N GLN A 15 85.08 -3.29 -82.38
CA GLN A 15 84.97 -2.95 -80.94
C GLN A 15 84.71 -4.15 -80.01
N ALA A 16 84.37 -5.32 -80.55
CA ALA A 16 84.08 -6.50 -79.76
C ALA A 16 85.32 -7.13 -79.08
N ASP A 17 86.52 -6.86 -79.62
CA ASP A 17 87.79 -7.42 -79.12
C ASP A 17 88.60 -6.41 -78.26
N ASP A 18 88.06 -5.20 -78.00
CA ASP A 18 88.67 -4.24 -77.09
C ASP A 18 88.30 -4.58 -75.63
N PRO A 19 89.27 -5.00 -74.78
CA PRO A 19 89.00 -5.35 -73.39
C PRO A 19 88.38 -4.21 -72.57
N ASN A 20 88.59 -2.94 -72.96
CA ASN A 20 87.93 -1.81 -72.30
C ASN A 20 86.43 -1.73 -72.64
N TYR A 21 86.02 -2.09 -73.86
CA TYR A 21 84.62 -2.13 -74.25
C TYR A 21 83.87 -3.27 -73.56
N ALA A 22 84.49 -4.45 -73.45
CA ALA A 22 83.93 -5.59 -72.72
C ALA A 22 83.73 -5.28 -71.22
N LEU A 23 84.72 -4.65 -70.58
CA LEU A 23 84.62 -4.22 -69.18
C LEU A 23 83.51 -3.16 -68.99
N GLN A 24 83.40 -2.21 -69.92
CA GLN A 24 82.35 -1.18 -69.88
C GLN A 24 80.95 -1.79 -69.98
N MET A 25 80.74 -2.76 -70.89
CA MET A 25 79.46 -3.46 -71.01
C MET A 25 79.12 -4.30 -69.76
N GLN A 26 80.12 -4.89 -69.11
CA GLN A 26 79.94 -5.63 -67.87
C GLN A 26 79.56 -4.69 -66.70
N ILE A 27 80.16 -3.50 -66.64
CA ILE A 27 79.79 -2.45 -65.66
C ILE A 27 78.36 -1.99 -65.90
N ILE A 28 77.96 -1.72 -67.16
CA ILE A 28 76.59 -1.30 -67.49
C ILE A 28 75.59 -2.39 -67.11
N ALA A 29 75.84 -3.66 -67.45
CA ALA A 29 74.97 -4.77 -67.10
C ALA A 29 74.81 -4.93 -65.58
N PHE A 30 75.90 -4.77 -64.82
CA PHE A 30 75.86 -4.79 -63.36
C PHE A 30 75.09 -3.60 -62.77
N GLN A 31 75.26 -2.40 -63.33
CA GLN A 31 74.52 -1.21 -62.94
C GLN A 31 73.02 -1.38 -63.21
N ASP A 32 72.64 -1.89 -64.39
CA ASP A 32 71.24 -2.14 -64.75
C ASP A 32 70.59 -3.17 -63.83
N GLN A 33 71.31 -4.25 -63.49
CA GLN A 33 70.83 -5.24 -62.54
C GLN A 33 70.64 -4.64 -61.13
N THR A 34 71.58 -3.79 -60.70
CA THR A 34 71.50 -3.11 -59.41
C THR A 34 70.33 -2.12 -59.38
N ILE A 35 70.13 -1.33 -60.43
CA ILE A 35 69.02 -0.39 -60.57
C ILE A 35 67.69 -1.13 -60.55
N ASN A 36 67.57 -2.26 -61.25
CA ASN A 36 66.34 -3.05 -61.26
C ASN A 36 66.05 -3.66 -59.89
N ASN A 37 67.07 -4.17 -59.18
CA ASN A 37 66.90 -4.66 -57.82
C ASN A 37 66.44 -3.56 -56.85
N LEU A 38 67.04 -2.37 -56.93
CA LEU A 38 66.64 -1.23 -56.09
C LEU A 38 65.21 -0.75 -56.40
N LYS A 39 64.82 -0.71 -57.68
CA LYS A 39 63.43 -0.39 -58.07
C LYS A 39 62.43 -1.37 -57.46
N ASN A 40 62.72 -2.67 -57.50
CA ASN A 40 61.85 -3.68 -56.90
C ASN A 40 61.72 -3.50 -55.39
N ILE A 41 62.82 -3.21 -54.69
CA ILE A 41 62.82 -2.94 -53.24
C ILE A 41 61.98 -1.70 -52.92
N ILE A 42 62.12 -0.62 -53.70
CA ILE A 42 61.33 0.61 -53.50
C ILE A 42 59.83 0.32 -53.65
N ILE A 43 59.45 -0.40 -54.71
CA ILE A 43 58.04 -0.76 -54.95
C ILE A 43 57.48 -1.61 -53.80
N GLU A 44 58.24 -2.60 -53.32
CA GLU A 44 57.84 -3.43 -52.19
C GLU A 44 57.66 -2.61 -50.91
N LYS A 45 58.60 -1.70 -50.62
CA LYS A 45 58.54 -0.83 -49.43
C LYS A 45 57.41 0.20 -49.52
N ASP A 46 57.13 0.74 -50.69
CA ASP A 46 55.99 1.63 -50.90
C ASP A 46 54.65 0.90 -50.70
N SER A 47 54.56 -0.35 -51.18
CA SER A 47 53.38 -1.20 -50.96
C SER A 47 53.18 -1.53 -49.47
N GLU A 48 54.24 -1.92 -48.76
CA GLU A 48 54.20 -2.13 -47.31
C GLU A 48 53.76 -0.86 -46.55
N LEU A 49 54.29 0.30 -46.95
CA LEU A 49 53.95 1.58 -46.34
C LEU A 49 52.49 1.95 -46.58
N GLN A 50 51.98 1.76 -47.80
CA GLN A 50 50.57 1.99 -48.11
C GLN A 50 49.67 1.09 -47.28
N LYS A 51 50.01 -0.20 -47.14
CA LYS A 51 49.25 -1.13 -46.29
C LYS A 51 49.22 -0.68 -44.83
N LYS A 52 50.38 -0.31 -44.26
CA LYS A 52 50.45 0.22 -42.88
C LYS A 52 49.67 1.52 -42.69
N ASN A 53 49.64 2.39 -43.70
CA ASN A 53 48.85 3.62 -43.64
C ASN A 53 47.35 3.34 -43.65
N GLN A 54 46.90 2.36 -44.43
CA GLN A 54 45.50 1.91 -44.42
C GLN A 54 45.13 1.27 -43.08
N GLU A 55 45.96 0.38 -42.53
CA GLU A 55 45.75 -0.21 -41.21
C GLU A 55 45.69 0.86 -40.11
N ASN A 56 46.59 1.84 -40.13
CA ASN A 56 46.57 2.97 -39.18
C ASN A 56 45.30 3.83 -39.32
N ALA A 57 44.83 4.08 -40.54
CA ALA A 57 43.59 4.83 -40.76
C ALA A 57 42.38 4.07 -40.17
N GLN A 58 42.31 2.76 -40.37
CA GLN A 58 41.28 1.91 -39.79
C GLN A 58 41.33 1.87 -38.25
N LEU A 59 42.52 1.74 -37.67
CA LEU A 59 42.70 1.77 -36.22
C LEU A 59 42.27 3.12 -35.62
N ARG A 60 42.62 4.23 -36.27
CA ARG A 60 42.17 5.57 -35.84
C ARG A 60 40.65 5.71 -35.86
N GLN A 61 39.99 5.16 -36.87
CA GLN A 61 38.52 5.14 -36.93
C GLN A 61 37.92 4.29 -35.81
N GLN A 62 38.49 3.11 -35.53
CA GLN A 62 38.02 2.24 -34.43
C GLN A 62 38.18 2.93 -33.06
N ILE A 63 39.30 3.61 -32.82
CA ILE A 63 39.53 4.37 -31.58
C ILE A 63 38.45 5.43 -31.39
N GLN A 64 38.13 6.22 -32.43
CA GLN A 64 37.08 7.24 -32.35
C GLN A 64 35.69 6.65 -32.03
N ILE A 65 35.37 5.47 -32.57
CA ILE A 65 34.11 4.78 -32.28
C ILE A 65 34.07 4.37 -30.81
N ILE A 66 35.15 3.77 -30.29
CA ILE A 66 35.25 3.34 -28.89
C ILE A 66 35.15 4.54 -27.95
N GLU A 67 35.87 5.62 -28.23
CA GLU A 67 35.82 6.86 -27.43
C GLU A 67 34.41 7.45 -27.38
N LYS A 68 33.71 7.47 -28.52
CA LYS A 68 32.33 7.94 -28.58
C LYS A 68 31.38 7.05 -27.77
N GLN A 69 31.50 5.73 -27.88
CA GLN A 69 30.69 4.78 -27.10
C GLN A 69 30.94 4.93 -25.60
N HIS A 70 32.20 5.09 -25.20
CA HIS A 70 32.58 5.28 -23.80
C HIS A 70 32.03 6.60 -23.24
N SER A 71 32.12 7.69 -24.01
CA SER A 71 31.55 8.98 -23.61
C SER A 71 30.02 8.90 -23.42
N GLN A 72 29.32 8.19 -24.31
CA GLN A 72 27.87 7.97 -24.18
C GLN A 72 27.52 7.15 -22.93
N GLN A 73 28.26 6.07 -22.65
CA GLN A 73 28.07 5.28 -21.43
C GLN A 73 28.29 6.10 -20.16
N GLN A 74 29.35 6.92 -20.11
CA GLN A 74 29.61 7.79 -18.96
C GLN A 74 28.46 8.77 -18.69
N MET A 75 27.91 9.40 -19.73
CA MET A 75 26.75 10.28 -19.57
C MET A 75 25.51 9.52 -19.05
N SER A 76 25.28 8.30 -19.54
CA SER A 76 24.18 7.44 -19.05
C SER A 76 24.33 7.15 -17.55
N TYR A 77 25.52 6.72 -17.12
CA TYR A 77 25.77 6.42 -15.71
C TYR A 77 25.65 7.66 -14.80
N GLN A 78 26.07 8.84 -15.28
CA GLN A 78 25.89 10.08 -14.55
C GLN A 78 24.41 10.44 -14.36
N GLN A 79 23.58 10.26 -15.40
CA GLN A 79 22.13 10.47 -15.31
C GLN A 79 21.47 9.48 -14.35
N GLU A 80 21.81 8.19 -14.44
CA GLU A 80 21.30 7.16 -13.52
C GLU A 80 21.65 7.48 -12.07
N ASN A 81 22.90 7.85 -11.79
CA ASN A 81 23.33 8.24 -10.44
C ASN A 81 22.58 9.47 -9.92
N SER A 82 22.37 10.48 -10.76
CA SER A 82 21.56 11.66 -10.40
C SER A 82 20.12 11.28 -10.07
N ASN A 83 19.52 10.35 -10.82
CA ASN A 83 18.17 9.86 -10.57
C ASN A 83 18.08 9.09 -9.25
N ILE A 84 19.06 8.23 -8.96
CA ILE A 84 19.13 7.48 -7.69
C ILE A 84 19.23 8.45 -6.50
N LEU A 85 20.10 9.47 -6.58
CA LEU A 85 20.25 10.46 -5.51
C LEU A 85 18.95 11.25 -5.29
N ASN A 86 18.23 11.60 -6.35
CA ASN A 86 16.94 12.27 -6.25
C ASN A 86 15.90 11.37 -5.56
N LEU A 87 15.79 10.11 -5.98
CA LEU A 87 14.87 9.15 -5.36
C LEU A 87 15.18 8.91 -3.88
N GLN A 88 16.46 8.78 -3.51
CA GLN A 88 16.88 8.66 -2.11
C GLN A 88 16.47 9.89 -1.29
N SER A 89 16.66 11.10 -1.84
CA SER A 89 16.24 12.34 -1.19
C SER A 89 14.72 12.41 -1.01
N GLN A 90 13.94 12.03 -2.01
CA GLN A 90 12.48 11.98 -1.93
C GLN A 90 12.02 10.95 -0.89
N TYR A 91 12.61 9.76 -0.88
CA TYR A 91 12.32 8.73 0.11
C TYR A 91 12.55 9.23 1.54
N GLN A 92 13.69 9.89 1.78
CA GLN A 92 14.03 10.43 3.09
C GLN A 92 13.00 11.48 3.56
N LYS A 93 12.59 12.40 2.67
CA LYS A 93 11.56 13.40 2.98
C LYS A 93 10.24 12.76 3.37
N THR A 94 9.76 11.80 2.57
CA THR A 94 8.51 11.08 2.85
C THR A 94 8.59 10.31 4.16
N PHE A 95 9.73 9.69 4.44
CA PHE A 95 9.95 8.97 5.70
C PHE A 95 9.90 9.92 6.91
N ASP A 96 10.51 11.09 6.82
CA ASP A 96 10.49 12.09 7.88
C ASP A 96 9.08 12.66 8.11
N GLU A 97 8.30 12.88 7.04
CA GLU A 97 6.89 13.29 7.15
C GLU A 97 6.03 12.21 7.81
N LEU A 98 6.20 10.94 7.44
CA LEU A 98 5.52 9.81 8.09
C LEU A 98 5.85 9.75 9.59
N LYS A 99 7.10 9.98 9.96
CA LYS A 99 7.52 10.01 11.37
C LYS A 99 6.83 11.14 12.14
N LYS A 100 6.72 12.33 11.53
CA LYS A 100 5.98 13.47 12.11
C LYS A 100 4.49 13.14 12.28
N LEU A 101 3.85 12.60 11.23
CA LEU A 101 2.44 12.21 11.28
C LEU A 101 2.18 11.15 12.35
N LYS A 102 3.06 10.15 12.48
CA LYS A 102 2.97 9.14 13.55
C LYS A 102 3.07 9.78 14.94
N MET A 103 3.99 10.73 15.13
CA MET A 103 4.13 11.45 16.39
C MET A 103 2.87 12.28 16.69
N ILE A 104 2.35 13.03 15.72
CA ILE A 104 1.10 13.80 15.83
C ILE A 104 -0.08 12.88 16.18
N PHE A 105 -0.19 11.73 15.52
CA PHE A 105 -1.22 10.74 15.80
C PHE A 105 -1.12 10.24 17.24
N ASN A 106 0.08 9.88 17.69
CA ASN A 106 0.30 9.39 19.06
C ASN A 106 0.09 10.49 20.13
N GLN A 107 0.37 11.76 19.80
CA GLN A 107 0.21 12.88 20.74
C GLN A 107 -1.24 13.36 20.84
N ASN A 108 -1.99 13.34 19.73
CA ASN A 108 -3.37 13.85 19.68
C ASN A 108 -4.43 12.76 19.84
N SER A 109 -4.08 11.49 19.66
CA SER A 109 -4.96 10.38 19.97
C SER A 109 -4.73 10.00 21.42
N ASN A 110 -5.73 10.18 22.28
CA ASN A 110 -5.68 9.56 23.60
C ASN A 110 -5.98 8.07 23.40
N PRO A 111 -4.99 7.16 23.56
CA PRO A 111 -5.19 5.74 23.33
C PRO A 111 -6.30 5.16 24.21
N ASP A 112 -6.53 5.75 25.39
CA ASP A 112 -7.61 5.36 26.29
C ASP A 112 -8.98 5.71 25.70
N ILE A 113 -9.14 6.86 25.05
CA ILE A 113 -10.41 7.27 24.41
C ILE A 113 -10.69 6.41 23.17
N VAL A 114 -9.65 6.08 22.39
CA VAL A 114 -9.80 5.20 21.23
C VAL A 114 -10.22 3.80 21.68
N MET A 115 -9.62 3.27 22.75
CA MET A 115 -10.02 1.98 23.31
C MET A 115 -11.41 2.01 23.94
N GLU A 116 -11.74 3.04 24.71
CA GLU A 116 -13.08 3.22 25.27
C GLU A 116 -14.15 3.28 24.16
N SER A 117 -13.85 3.99 23.07
CA SER A 117 -14.73 4.06 21.89
C SER A 117 -14.93 2.69 21.21
N LEU A 118 -13.89 1.87 21.14
CA LEU A 118 -13.98 0.50 20.62
C LEU A 118 -14.82 -0.40 21.53
N GLN A 119 -14.60 -0.32 22.85
CA GLN A 119 -15.38 -1.07 23.85
C GLN A 119 -16.86 -0.68 23.83
N ILE A 120 -17.18 0.62 23.74
CA ILE A 120 -18.57 1.11 23.62
C ILE A 120 -19.22 0.54 22.34
N LYS A 121 -18.52 0.54 21.21
CA LYS A 121 -19.05 -0.04 19.96
C LYS A 121 -19.34 -1.53 20.11
N GLU A 122 -18.45 -2.27 20.76
CA GLU A 122 -18.61 -3.70 21.01
C GLU A 122 -19.83 -3.97 21.92
N GLN A 123 -20.00 -3.19 22.99
CA GLN A 123 -21.19 -3.24 23.85
C GLN A 123 -22.48 -2.91 23.10
N LEU A 124 -22.47 -1.91 22.21
CA LEU A 124 -23.64 -1.56 21.39
C LEU A 124 -24.05 -2.70 20.44
N VAL A 125 -23.09 -3.44 19.89
CA VAL A 125 -23.39 -4.63 19.07
C VAL A 125 -24.07 -5.72 19.91
N ILE A 126 -23.59 -5.97 21.13
CA ILE A 126 -24.21 -6.93 22.05
C ILE A 126 -25.63 -6.51 22.40
N ILE A 127 -25.84 -5.23 22.75
CA ILE A 127 -27.17 -4.70 23.05
C ILE A 127 -28.11 -4.85 21.85
N GLN A 128 -27.64 -4.57 20.64
CA GLN A 128 -28.45 -4.71 19.43
C GLN A 128 -28.83 -6.17 19.16
N GLN A 129 -27.92 -7.13 19.39
CA GLN A 129 -28.23 -8.55 19.27
C GLN A 129 -29.26 -9.00 20.32
N GLN A 130 -29.13 -8.54 21.57
CA GLN A 130 -30.10 -8.83 22.63
C GLN A 130 -31.48 -8.24 22.31
N LYS A 131 -31.53 -7.00 21.81
CA LYS A 131 -32.77 -6.36 21.36
C LYS A 131 -33.46 -7.19 20.27
N ASN A 132 -32.73 -7.60 19.24
CA ASN A 132 -33.28 -8.40 18.15
C ASN A 132 -33.86 -9.73 18.68
N LYS A 133 -33.19 -10.37 19.65
CA LYS A 133 -33.68 -11.60 20.28
C LYS A 133 -34.99 -11.38 21.02
N LEU A 134 -35.07 -10.32 21.83
CA LEU A 134 -36.28 -9.97 22.59
C LEU A 134 -37.46 -9.62 21.67
N GLU A 135 -37.21 -8.94 20.54
CA GLU A 135 -38.25 -8.65 19.55
C GLU A 135 -38.84 -9.93 18.93
N ILE A 136 -38.01 -10.94 18.69
CA ILE A 136 -38.46 -12.26 18.20
C ILE A 136 -39.32 -12.95 19.27
N GLU A 137 -38.82 -13.03 20.51
CA GLU A 137 -39.55 -13.67 21.62
C GLU A 137 -40.91 -13.00 21.87
N LEU A 138 -40.98 -11.67 21.77
CA LEU A 138 -42.23 -10.91 21.89
C LEU A 138 -43.22 -11.30 20.79
N LYS A 139 -42.76 -11.38 19.54
CA LYS A 139 -43.62 -11.76 18.40
C LYS A 139 -44.14 -13.19 18.53
N GLU A 140 -43.32 -14.12 19.01
CA GLU A 140 -43.74 -15.49 19.29
C GLU A 140 -44.76 -15.55 20.43
N ALA A 141 -44.56 -14.80 21.51
CA ALA A 141 -45.48 -14.71 22.63
C ALA A 141 -46.85 -14.17 22.19
N GLN A 142 -46.86 -13.11 21.36
CA GLN A 142 -48.10 -12.58 20.78
C GLN A 142 -48.82 -13.61 19.91
N THR A 143 -48.07 -14.38 19.10
CA THR A 143 -48.65 -15.45 18.28
C THR A 143 -49.29 -16.55 19.15
N ARG A 144 -48.59 -17.00 20.20
CA ARG A 144 -49.14 -17.98 21.16
C ARG A 144 -50.39 -17.46 21.85
N LEU A 145 -50.44 -16.18 22.21
CA LEU A 145 -51.61 -15.57 22.82
C LEU A 145 -52.82 -15.62 21.87
N ILE A 146 -52.65 -15.20 20.61
CA ILE A 146 -53.73 -15.24 19.61
C ILE A 146 -54.24 -16.66 19.42
N GLN A 147 -53.35 -17.64 19.32
CA GLN A 147 -53.74 -19.06 19.22
C GLN A 147 -54.54 -19.52 20.44
N SER A 148 -54.10 -19.16 21.65
CA SER A 148 -54.81 -19.53 22.89
C SER A 148 -56.22 -18.90 22.95
N GLN A 149 -56.37 -17.66 22.50
CA GLN A 149 -57.67 -17.00 22.40
C GLN A 149 -58.60 -17.73 21.43
N GLY A 150 -58.09 -18.19 20.29
CA GLY A 150 -58.86 -19.00 19.33
C GLY A 150 -59.33 -20.32 19.94
N ILE A 151 -58.46 -21.05 20.65
CA ILE A 151 -58.83 -22.30 21.34
C ILE A 151 -59.90 -22.05 22.40
N ILE A 152 -59.76 -21.00 23.21
CA ILE A 152 -60.74 -20.64 24.23
C ILE A 152 -62.11 -20.37 23.61
N GLN A 153 -62.16 -19.66 22.48
CA GLN A 153 -63.41 -19.39 21.75
C GLN A 153 -64.06 -20.68 21.22
N GLU A 154 -63.28 -21.61 20.65
CA GLU A 154 -63.83 -22.89 20.16
C GLU A 154 -64.34 -23.76 21.31
N LEU A 155 -63.60 -23.86 22.42
CA LEU A 155 -64.04 -24.58 23.62
C LEU A 155 -65.33 -23.99 24.20
N GLN A 156 -65.48 -22.66 24.20
CA GLN A 156 -66.73 -22.00 24.61
C GLN A 156 -67.90 -22.39 23.69
N ARG A 157 -67.65 -22.47 22.37
CA ARG A 157 -68.65 -22.89 21.38
C ARG A 157 -69.05 -24.36 21.55
N GLU A 158 -68.09 -25.26 21.71
CA GLU A 158 -68.35 -26.69 21.97
C GLU A 158 -69.14 -26.90 23.26
N ASN A 159 -68.76 -26.20 24.34
CA ASN A 159 -69.48 -26.26 25.61
C ASN A 159 -70.95 -25.83 25.46
N TYR A 160 -71.21 -24.79 24.67
CA TYR A 160 -72.58 -24.37 24.34
C TYR A 160 -73.36 -25.44 23.57
N GLN A 161 -72.75 -26.05 22.55
CA GLN A 161 -73.38 -27.13 21.79
C GLN A 161 -73.70 -28.34 22.67
N LEU A 162 -72.77 -28.78 23.51
CA LEU A 162 -72.98 -29.90 24.44
C LEU A 162 -74.12 -29.61 25.43
N LYS A 163 -74.19 -28.38 25.98
CA LYS A 163 -75.33 -27.96 26.82
C LYS A 163 -76.66 -28.06 26.07
N SER A 164 -76.70 -27.68 24.80
CA SER A 164 -77.91 -27.77 23.97
C SER A 164 -78.35 -29.21 23.66
N PHE A 165 -77.41 -30.17 23.58
CA PHE A 165 -77.75 -31.60 23.45
C PHE A 165 -78.24 -32.24 24.75
N SER A 166 -77.81 -31.73 25.92
CA SER A 166 -78.24 -32.25 27.23
C SER A 166 -79.61 -31.74 27.71
N MET A 167 -80.25 -30.81 26.99
CA MET A 167 -81.54 -30.21 27.33
C MET A 167 -82.52 -30.29 26.17
N SER A 168 -82.92 -31.50 25.79
CA SER A 168 -84.13 -31.73 25.00
C SER A 168 -85.37 -31.75 25.90
N SER A 169 -85.62 -30.63 26.60
CA SER A 169 -86.92 -30.17 27.12
C SER A 169 -86.71 -28.85 27.87
N PHE A 170 -87.59 -27.87 27.59
CA PHE A 170 -87.71 -26.52 28.17
C PHE A 170 -87.06 -25.35 27.39
N SER A 171 -87.90 -24.79 26.53
CA SER A 171 -88.33 -23.38 26.45
C SER A 171 -87.32 -22.24 26.53
N ASN A 172 -87.32 -21.47 25.43
CA ASN A 172 -86.79 -20.12 25.17
C ASN A 172 -85.27 -19.92 25.14
N PRO A 173 -84.72 -19.39 24.03
CA PRO A 173 -83.31 -19.03 23.96
C PRO A 173 -83.08 -17.74 24.78
N PRO A 174 -82.09 -17.70 25.69
CA PRO A 174 -81.62 -16.41 26.18
C PRO A 174 -80.85 -15.72 25.06
N GLN A 175 -81.06 -14.41 24.90
CA GLN A 175 -80.33 -13.59 23.94
C GLN A 175 -78.83 -13.71 24.16
N ILE A 176 -78.12 -14.15 23.12
CA ILE A 176 -76.67 -14.06 23.05
C ILE A 176 -76.34 -12.57 22.91
N GLN A 177 -76.05 -11.90 24.02
CA GLN A 177 -75.23 -10.71 23.96
C GLN A 177 -73.84 -11.16 23.55
N GLN A 178 -73.47 -10.87 22.30
CA GLN A 178 -72.07 -10.87 21.90
C GLN A 178 -71.32 -9.99 22.91
N PRO A 179 -70.26 -10.49 23.58
CA PRO A 179 -69.33 -9.57 24.19
C PRO A 179 -68.70 -8.78 23.04
N SER A 180 -69.12 -7.53 22.88
CA SER A 180 -68.35 -6.54 22.14
C SER A 180 -67.02 -6.42 22.87
N ILE A 181 -65.98 -7.02 22.31
CA ILE A 181 -64.61 -6.75 22.72
C ILE A 181 -64.33 -5.34 22.23
N ASN A 182 -64.73 -4.35 23.04
CA ASN A 182 -64.25 -3.00 22.91
C ASN A 182 -62.74 -3.05 23.04
N GLN A 183 -62.08 -2.61 21.97
CA GLN A 183 -60.69 -2.22 21.99
C GLN A 183 -60.42 -1.32 23.20
N SER A 184 -59.28 -1.58 23.85
CA SER A 184 -58.53 -0.60 24.63
C SER A 184 -59.20 -0.04 25.87
N GLN A 185 -59.00 -0.66 27.05
CA GLN A 185 -58.86 0.06 28.33
C GLN A 185 -58.51 -0.86 29.52
N PHE A 186 -57.48 -1.70 29.40
CA PHE A 186 -56.91 -2.32 30.59
C PHE A 186 -55.41 -2.46 30.40
N LEU A 187 -54.69 -1.39 30.78
CA LEU A 187 -53.30 -1.35 31.29
C LEU A 187 -52.85 0.11 31.33
N GLN A 188 -53.55 0.94 32.09
CA GLN A 188 -52.94 2.16 32.64
C GLN A 188 -53.43 2.29 34.07
N SER A 189 -52.57 1.88 35.00
CA SER A 189 -52.30 2.52 36.30
C SER A 189 -51.98 1.49 37.37
N GLN A 190 -50.80 1.69 37.97
CA GLN A 190 -50.39 1.29 39.32
C GLN A 190 -49.87 -0.14 39.51
N TYR A 191 -48.59 -0.31 39.18
CA TYR A 191 -47.69 -1.03 40.08
C TYR A 191 -46.86 0.01 40.86
N PRO A 192 -46.79 -0.08 42.20
CA PRO A 192 -45.75 0.63 42.94
C PRO A 192 -44.40 0.04 42.53
N SER A 193 -43.56 0.85 41.88
CA SER A 193 -42.19 0.48 41.54
C SER A 193 -41.36 0.44 42.81
N ASN A 194 -41.34 -0.72 43.49
CA ASN A 194 -40.53 -0.93 44.68
C ASN A 194 -39.05 -1.28 44.37
N ASN A 195 -38.57 -1.02 43.15
CA ASN A 195 -37.17 -1.24 42.75
C ASN A 195 -36.43 0.06 42.34
N GLN A 196 -36.99 1.25 42.63
CA GLN A 196 -36.36 2.52 42.25
C GLN A 196 -35.27 3.03 43.20
N SER A 197 -35.10 2.49 44.42
CA SER A 197 -34.03 2.96 45.31
C SER A 197 -32.66 2.37 44.98
N GLN A 198 -32.55 1.06 44.71
CA GLN A 198 -31.23 0.43 44.47
C GLN A 198 -30.60 0.85 43.13
N ASN A 199 -31.39 1.00 42.07
CA ASN A 199 -30.90 1.49 40.78
C ASN A 199 -30.46 2.96 40.83
N ASN A 200 -31.07 3.78 41.69
CA ASN A 200 -30.65 5.18 41.86
C ASN A 200 -29.35 5.28 42.68
N GLU A 201 -29.16 4.44 43.70
CA GLU A 201 -27.92 4.41 44.50
C GLU A 201 -26.73 3.89 43.69
N GLU A 202 -26.91 2.87 42.86
CA GLU A 202 -25.85 2.39 41.97
C GLU A 202 -25.49 3.42 40.88
N ASN A 203 -26.48 4.09 40.31
CA ASN A 203 -26.24 5.12 39.30
C ASN A 203 -25.58 6.37 39.91
N GLN A 204 -25.96 6.77 41.14
CA GLN A 204 -25.28 7.83 41.89
C GLN A 204 -23.84 7.44 42.27
N ARG A 205 -23.60 6.19 42.70
CA ARG A 205 -22.25 5.68 42.98
C ARG A 205 -21.38 5.70 41.72
N ASN A 206 -21.90 5.29 40.58
CA ASN A 206 -21.17 5.31 39.31
C ASN A 206 -20.86 6.73 38.84
N GLN A 207 -21.82 7.66 38.97
CA GLN A 207 -21.57 9.08 38.67
C GLN A 207 -20.52 9.69 39.62
N ARG A 208 -20.57 9.34 40.91
CA ARG A 208 -19.58 9.79 41.90
C ARG A 208 -18.18 9.25 41.61
N LYS A 209 -18.05 7.97 41.22
CA LYS A 209 -16.77 7.37 40.77
C LYS A 209 -16.19 8.12 39.57
N VAL A 210 -17.03 8.46 38.58
CA VAL A 210 -16.58 9.22 37.41
C VAL A 210 -16.11 10.63 37.78
N GLN A 211 -16.84 11.32 38.66
CA GLN A 211 -16.45 12.65 39.15
C GLN A 211 -15.11 12.62 39.88
N LEU A 212 -14.92 11.67 40.81
CA LEU A 212 -13.68 11.50 41.57
C LEU A 212 -12.48 11.17 40.66
N LYS A 213 -12.67 10.30 39.66
CA LYS A 213 -11.63 9.99 38.66
C LYS A 213 -11.26 11.21 37.81
N ASN A 214 -12.24 12.03 37.45
CA ASN A 214 -11.99 13.28 36.72
C ASN A 214 -11.28 14.33 37.58
N GLU A 215 -11.61 14.43 38.87
CA GLU A 215 -10.92 15.31 39.81
C GLU A 215 -9.44 14.91 39.98
N LEU A 216 -9.17 13.60 40.08
CA LEU A 216 -7.81 13.07 40.16
C LEU A 216 -6.97 13.40 38.91
N ARG A 217 -7.58 13.36 37.72
CA ARG A 217 -6.94 13.68 36.43
C ARG A 217 -6.58 15.17 36.30
N GLN A 218 -7.29 16.05 36.99
CA GLN A 218 -7.01 17.50 36.96
C GLN A 218 -5.92 17.91 37.95
N LEU A 219 -5.52 17.03 38.87
CA LEU A 219 -4.47 17.33 39.83
C LEU A 219 -3.08 17.11 39.20
N PRO A 220 -2.16 18.08 39.33
CA PRO A 220 -0.86 18.02 38.68
C PRO A 220 -0.05 16.82 39.16
N THR A 221 0.64 16.14 38.25
CA THR A 221 1.41 14.91 38.53
C THR A 221 2.79 15.17 39.11
N GLN A 222 3.30 16.40 39.04
CA GLN A 222 4.61 16.82 39.56
C GLN A 222 4.49 18.12 40.39
N ASN A 223 5.36 18.30 41.38
CA ASN A 223 5.38 19.43 42.32
C ASN A 223 4.07 19.65 43.11
N ARG A 224 3.49 18.56 43.63
CA ARG A 224 2.26 18.60 44.42
C ARG A 224 2.49 19.26 45.78
N THR A 225 1.60 20.17 46.15
CA THR A 225 1.53 20.72 47.50
C THR A 225 1.02 19.65 48.49
N SER A 226 1.33 19.81 49.78
CA SER A 226 0.83 18.91 50.83
C SER A 226 -0.70 18.84 50.88
N ALA A 227 -1.39 19.92 50.52
CA ALA A 227 -2.84 19.96 50.41
C ALA A 227 -3.36 19.10 49.24
N GLN A 228 -2.69 19.16 48.08
CA GLN A 228 -3.02 18.34 46.92
C GLN A 228 -2.75 16.85 47.18
N GLN A 229 -1.66 16.50 47.87
CA GLN A 229 -1.39 15.11 48.26
C GLN A 229 -2.46 14.56 49.20
N ARG A 230 -2.90 15.34 50.21
CA ARG A 230 -4.02 14.93 51.08
C ARG A 230 -5.32 14.77 50.31
N ARG A 231 -5.60 15.65 49.35
CA ARG A 231 -6.80 15.56 48.52
C ARG A 231 -6.79 14.31 47.63
N ILE A 232 -5.63 13.97 47.07
CA ILE A 232 -5.44 12.74 46.28
C ILE A 232 -5.71 11.50 47.13
N GLN A 233 -5.11 11.42 48.33
CA GLN A 233 -5.35 10.30 49.24
C GLN A 233 -6.84 10.17 49.59
N GLN A 234 -7.52 11.27 49.89
CA GLN A 234 -8.96 11.25 50.18
C GLN A 234 -9.80 10.74 48.99
N ILE A 235 -9.44 11.13 47.77
CA ILE A 235 -10.12 10.66 46.56
C ILE A 235 -9.88 9.17 46.34
N GLU A 236 -8.63 8.69 46.56
CA GLU A 236 -8.26 7.29 46.43
C GLU A 236 -8.97 6.41 47.48
N ASP A 237 -9.05 6.88 48.73
CA ASP A 237 -9.78 6.20 49.81
C ASP A 237 -11.29 6.15 49.52
N GLU A 238 -11.89 7.24 49.03
CA GLU A 238 -13.31 7.30 48.65
C GLU A 238 -13.61 6.39 47.45
N LEU A 239 -12.72 6.31 46.46
CA LEU A 239 -12.85 5.39 45.33
C LEU A 239 -12.78 3.92 45.78
N ASN A 240 -11.82 3.57 46.65
CA ASN A 240 -11.71 2.23 47.21
C ASN A 240 -12.95 1.85 48.02
N TYR A 241 -13.50 2.77 48.82
CA TYR A 241 -14.74 2.54 49.56
C TYR A 241 -15.92 2.29 48.61
N LEU A 242 -16.05 3.08 47.54
CA LEU A 242 -17.10 2.91 46.54
C LEU A 242 -16.95 1.63 45.70
N GLU A 243 -15.78 0.99 45.67
CA GLU A 243 -15.55 -0.30 44.98
C GLU A 243 -15.90 -1.53 45.83
N GLN A 244 -16.10 -1.39 47.14
CA GLN A 244 -16.46 -2.49 48.05
C GLN A 244 -17.96 -2.81 48.12
N PHE A 245 -18.82 -2.03 47.46
CA PHE A 245 -20.28 -2.17 47.41
C PHE A 245 -20.81 -2.12 45.99
#